data_AF-A0A7Y2B2M7-F1
#
_entry.id   AF-A0A7Y2B2M7-F1
#
_cell.length_a   1.000
_cell.length_b   1.000
_cell.length_c   1.000
_cell.angle_alpha   90.00
_cell.angle_beta   90.00
_cell.angle_gamma   90.00
#
_symmetry.space_group_name_H-M   'P 1'
#
loop_
_entity.id
_entity.type
_entity.pdbx_description
1 polymer ?
#
loop_
_entity_poly.entity_id
_entity_poly.type
_entity_poly.pdbx_seq_one_letter_code
_entity_poly.pdbx_strand_id
1 'polypeptide(L)'
;MTIVITLTTAAVSLRVAGTYMEEVRTVRQMGALLDGPAAEPYTGEADPEKGYGIYAQNCASCHQIDGAGSVGLAPSIRNRDFLALASDRFIKYTINKGRRGTAMVARPDLTHEELTHIIGYLRSLEIDNPVDVSVDWRHKVTGDPASGEPLFARFCASCHGEHGEGYVSGGSGPGIGLPGFLAIASDDYIMKTLRHGRAGTPMKSFLGARGLANLTEQDGADIIAHLRKNPREALMYAENAPIKAARAPNAVDGEKLFRANCSSCHQLGGTGIPGLAPSIRNRDFLAIADDNFIRATVAQGRPGTAMVPRSDLTGSAMNHIIKYLRSLPVANPVELALQPDRKCEGDPANGRELYSHFCASCHGPNGEGYSEGGSGPGIGLPGFLSVASDDYIYQTIKHGRMGTPMKPFMGARGLANLHEDEVNDIIVFLRSIQKVTS
;
A
#
# COMPACT_ATOMS: atom_id res chain seq x y z
N MET A 1 44.22 15.25 14.51
CA MET A 1 43.91 14.99 13.09
C MET A 1 42.60 14.24 13.05
N THR A 2 41.49 14.95 12.84
CA THR A 2 40.15 14.35 12.80
C THR A 2 39.74 14.25 11.34
N ILE A 3 39.69 13.03 10.81
CA ILE A 3 39.24 12.76 9.44
C ILE A 3 37.71 12.80 9.45
N VAL A 4 37.15 13.85 8.86
CA VAL A 4 35.72 13.95 8.57
C VAL A 4 35.46 13.18 7.27
N ILE A 5 34.84 12.01 7.39
CA ILE A 5 34.38 11.23 6.23
C ILE A 5 33.10 11.89 5.70
N THR A 6 33.25 12.68 4.64
CA THR A 6 32.14 13.22 3.86
C THR A 6 31.66 12.16 2.87
N LEU A 7 30.56 11.49 3.20
CA LEU A 7 29.85 10.63 2.24
C LEU A 7 29.09 11.52 1.25
N THR A 8 29.63 11.65 0.03
CA THR A 8 29.04 12.42 -1.06
C THR A 8 27.75 11.78 -1.61
N THR A 9 26.78 12.62 -1.93
CA THR A 9 25.47 12.35 -2.56
C THR A 9 25.51 11.40 -3.78
N ALA A 10 26.64 11.28 -4.47
CA ALA A 10 26.83 10.34 -5.57
C ALA A 10 26.64 8.86 -5.17
N ALA A 11 27.02 8.48 -3.95
CA ALA A 11 26.97 7.07 -3.50
C ALA A 11 25.53 6.57 -3.25
N VAL A 12 24.61 7.46 -2.88
CA VAL A 12 23.19 7.14 -2.67
C VAL A 12 22.47 6.99 -4.01
N SER A 13 22.75 7.87 -4.98
CA SER A 13 22.20 7.78 -6.34
C SER A 13 22.66 6.52 -7.08
N LEU A 14 23.90 6.05 -6.86
CA LEU A 14 24.38 4.78 -7.43
C LEU A 14 23.69 3.55 -6.83
N ARG A 15 23.35 3.55 -5.53
CA ARG A 15 22.62 2.43 -4.89
C ARG A 15 21.17 2.33 -5.33
N VAL A 16 20.49 3.46 -5.54
CA VAL A 16 19.12 3.50 -6.08
C VAL A 16 19.09 3.06 -7.56
N ALA A 17 20.10 3.45 -8.35
CA ALA A 17 20.27 2.96 -9.71
C ALA A 17 20.56 1.45 -9.75
N GLY A 18 21.32 0.93 -8.77
CA GLY A 18 21.65 -0.50 -8.65
C GLY A 18 20.40 -1.38 -8.44
N THR A 19 19.55 -1.03 -7.47
CA THR A 19 18.32 -1.79 -7.15
C THR A 19 17.29 -1.76 -8.28
N TYR A 20 17.12 -0.63 -8.97
CA TYR A 20 16.26 -0.55 -10.17
C TYR A 20 16.84 -1.37 -11.33
N MET A 21 18.15 -1.30 -11.59
CA MET A 21 18.78 -2.05 -12.67
C MET A 21 18.73 -3.55 -12.42
N GLU A 22 18.71 -3.96 -11.15
CA GLU A 22 18.49 -5.34 -10.71
C GLU A 22 17.02 -5.75 -10.89
N GLU A 23 16.03 -4.93 -10.48
CA GLU A 23 14.60 -5.17 -10.78
C GLU A 23 14.33 -5.27 -12.28
N VAL A 24 14.85 -4.34 -13.10
CA VAL A 24 14.68 -4.37 -14.56
C VAL A 24 15.44 -5.51 -15.22
N ARG A 25 16.60 -5.93 -14.69
CA ARG A 25 17.28 -7.18 -15.13
C ARG A 25 16.43 -8.39 -14.82
N THR A 26 15.86 -8.46 -13.61
CA THR A 26 15.00 -9.56 -13.17
C THR A 26 13.74 -9.61 -14.05
N VAL A 27 13.10 -8.47 -14.32
CA VAL A 27 11.95 -8.35 -15.24
C VAL A 27 12.31 -8.74 -16.68
N ARG A 28 13.48 -8.30 -17.21
CA ARG A 28 13.96 -8.68 -18.55
C ARG A 28 14.30 -10.17 -18.65
N GLN A 29 14.89 -10.76 -17.61
CA GLN A 29 15.16 -12.20 -17.52
C GLN A 29 13.87 -13.02 -17.35
N MET A 30 12.79 -12.41 -16.85
CA MET A 30 11.45 -13.01 -16.68
C MET A 30 10.55 -12.97 -17.91
N GLY A 31 10.98 -12.36 -19.02
CA GLY A 31 10.25 -12.45 -20.30
C GLY A 31 9.97 -13.88 -20.71
N ALA A 32 10.87 -14.82 -20.38
CA ALA A 32 10.72 -16.26 -20.61
C ALA A 32 9.86 -16.97 -19.56
N LEU A 33 9.68 -16.39 -18.37
CA LEU A 33 8.76 -16.95 -17.40
C LEU A 33 7.31 -16.57 -17.81
N LEU A 34 7.06 -15.39 -18.41
CA LEU A 34 5.73 -14.89 -18.85
C LEU A 34 5.08 -15.62 -20.03
N ASP A 35 5.64 -16.76 -20.39
CA ASP A 35 5.19 -17.62 -21.47
C ASP A 35 3.98 -18.46 -21.02
N GLY A 36 2.81 -18.21 -21.62
CA GLY A 36 1.57 -18.96 -21.37
C GLY A 36 0.33 -18.26 -21.98
N PRO A 37 -0.76 -18.98 -22.27
CA PRO A 37 -2.00 -18.39 -22.79
C PRO A 37 -2.63 -17.34 -21.84
N ALA A 38 -3.46 -16.44 -22.37
CA ALA A 38 -4.18 -15.40 -21.60
C ALA A 38 -5.10 -15.97 -20.49
N ALA A 39 -5.43 -17.25 -20.56
CA ALA A 39 -5.89 -18.06 -19.45
C ALA A 39 -5.10 -19.37 -19.51
N GLU A 40 -4.32 -19.68 -18.47
CA GLU A 40 -3.85 -21.06 -18.29
C GLU A 40 -5.10 -21.94 -18.09
N PRO A 41 -5.20 -23.11 -18.73
CA PRO A 41 -6.27 -24.04 -18.43
C PRO A 41 -6.29 -24.27 -16.92
N TYR A 42 -7.45 -24.00 -16.31
CA TYR A 42 -7.73 -24.27 -14.91
C TYR A 42 -7.25 -25.70 -14.57
N THR A 43 -6.19 -25.82 -13.76
CA THR A 43 -5.61 -27.14 -13.42
C THR A 43 -6.52 -27.97 -12.52
N GLY A 44 -7.74 -27.51 -12.21
CA GLY A 44 -8.65 -28.22 -11.29
C GLY A 44 -8.29 -28.01 -9.82
N GLU A 45 -7.19 -27.31 -9.51
CA GLU A 45 -6.65 -27.15 -8.15
C GLU A 45 -7.18 -25.92 -7.41
N ALA A 46 -7.81 -24.96 -8.10
CA ALA A 46 -8.35 -23.79 -7.43
C ALA A 46 -9.69 -24.12 -6.73
N ASP A 47 -9.96 -23.43 -5.64
CA ASP A 47 -11.19 -23.53 -4.89
C ASP A 47 -11.73 -22.09 -4.75
N PRO A 48 -12.79 -21.72 -5.50
CA PRO A 48 -13.33 -20.37 -5.48
C PRO A 48 -13.85 -19.92 -4.11
N GLU A 49 -14.31 -20.83 -3.25
CA GLU A 49 -14.79 -20.48 -1.90
C GLU A 49 -13.61 -20.14 -0.99
N LYS A 50 -12.54 -20.94 -1.00
CA LYS A 50 -11.27 -20.58 -0.33
C LYS A 50 -10.71 -19.29 -0.89
N GLY A 51 -10.76 -19.14 -2.22
CA GLY A 51 -10.34 -17.95 -2.93
C GLY A 51 -11.06 -16.70 -2.46
N TYR A 52 -12.38 -16.77 -2.29
CA TYR A 52 -13.19 -15.69 -1.75
C TYR A 52 -12.78 -15.33 -0.32
N GLY A 53 -12.56 -16.32 0.56
CA GLY A 53 -12.12 -16.08 1.93
C GLY A 53 -10.80 -15.31 2.00
N ILE A 54 -9.80 -15.75 1.22
CA ILE A 54 -8.50 -15.09 1.11
C ILE A 54 -8.67 -13.69 0.50
N TYR A 55 -9.46 -13.56 -0.58
CA TYR A 55 -9.74 -12.30 -1.23
C TYR A 55 -10.36 -11.26 -0.28
N ALA A 56 -11.39 -11.67 0.49
CA ALA A 56 -12.11 -10.82 1.41
C ALA A 56 -11.19 -10.23 2.48
N GLN A 57 -10.21 -11.00 2.96
CA GLN A 57 -9.26 -10.57 3.98
C GLN A 57 -8.17 -9.65 3.40
N ASN A 58 -7.80 -9.84 2.13
CA ASN A 58 -6.54 -9.32 1.60
C ASN A 58 -6.70 -8.24 0.53
N CYS A 59 -7.84 -8.22 -0.16
CA CYS A 59 -8.04 -7.44 -1.38
C CYS A 59 -9.26 -6.51 -1.26
N ALA A 60 -10.31 -6.94 -0.56
CA ALA A 60 -11.60 -6.26 -0.53
C ALA A 60 -11.56 -4.84 0.06
N SER A 61 -10.60 -4.53 0.93
CA SER A 61 -10.43 -3.18 1.50
C SER A 61 -10.16 -2.12 0.43
N CYS A 62 -9.53 -2.49 -0.68
CA CYS A 62 -9.25 -1.60 -1.80
C CYS A 62 -10.11 -1.91 -3.02
N HIS A 63 -10.25 -3.20 -3.36
CA HIS A 63 -10.98 -3.64 -4.55
C HIS A 63 -12.48 -3.88 -4.32
N GLN A 64 -13.00 -3.61 -3.11
CA GLN A 64 -14.36 -3.93 -2.67
C GLN A 64 -14.62 -5.44 -2.60
N ILE A 65 -15.64 -5.86 -1.85
CA ILE A 65 -15.88 -7.30 -1.61
C ILE A 65 -16.26 -8.08 -2.88
N ASP A 66 -16.83 -7.40 -3.87
CA ASP A 66 -17.19 -7.98 -5.16
C ASP A 66 -16.08 -7.85 -6.21
N GLY A 67 -15.03 -7.04 -5.97
CA GLY A 67 -14.00 -6.73 -6.97
C GLY A 67 -14.31 -5.56 -7.90
N ALA A 68 -15.35 -4.77 -7.64
CA ALA A 68 -15.70 -3.59 -8.43
C ALA A 68 -14.63 -2.48 -8.37
N GLY A 69 -13.83 -2.44 -7.32
CA GLY A 69 -12.87 -1.37 -7.08
C GLY A 69 -13.52 -0.02 -6.80
N SER A 70 -12.70 1.00 -6.66
CA SER A 70 -13.14 2.38 -6.41
C SER A 70 -12.31 3.35 -7.24
N VAL A 71 -12.99 4.19 -8.01
CA VAL A 71 -12.34 5.24 -8.81
C VAL A 71 -11.52 6.15 -7.90
N GLY A 72 -10.27 6.41 -8.28
CA GLY A 72 -9.33 7.18 -7.47
C GLY A 72 -8.48 6.34 -6.51
N LEU A 73 -8.75 5.02 -6.38
CA LEU A 73 -8.00 4.13 -5.50
C LEU A 73 -7.57 2.83 -6.18
N ALA A 74 -8.53 2.02 -6.61
CA ALA A 74 -8.27 0.67 -7.11
C ALA A 74 -9.16 0.37 -8.32
N PRO A 75 -8.62 -0.17 -9.42
CA PRO A 75 -9.43 -0.52 -10.59
C PRO A 75 -10.35 -1.72 -10.28
N SER A 76 -11.44 -1.82 -11.05
CA SER A 76 -12.29 -3.01 -11.07
C SER A 76 -11.50 -4.22 -11.58
N ILE A 77 -11.36 -5.23 -10.72
CA ILE A 77 -10.73 -6.52 -11.07
C ILE A 77 -11.75 -7.61 -11.40
N ARG A 78 -13.04 -7.35 -11.17
CA ARG A 78 -14.16 -8.13 -11.74
C ARG A 78 -14.58 -7.72 -13.15
N ASN A 79 -13.85 -6.78 -13.76
CA ASN A 79 -14.23 -6.25 -15.07
C ASN A 79 -14.01 -7.31 -16.16
N ARG A 80 -15.02 -7.52 -17.02
CA ARG A 80 -14.96 -8.55 -18.08
C ARG A 80 -13.75 -8.45 -18.98
N ASP A 81 -13.43 -7.23 -19.42
CA ASP A 81 -12.39 -7.00 -20.39
C ASP A 81 -11.03 -7.17 -19.71
N PHE A 82 -10.95 -6.81 -18.42
CA PHE A 82 -9.75 -7.03 -17.60
C PHE A 82 -9.47 -8.52 -17.47
N LEU A 83 -10.47 -9.31 -17.06
CA LEU A 83 -10.32 -10.74 -16.91
C LEU A 83 -10.03 -11.40 -18.28
N ALA A 84 -10.67 -10.97 -19.37
CA ALA A 84 -10.37 -11.52 -20.70
C ALA A 84 -8.91 -11.26 -21.16
N LEU A 85 -8.34 -10.09 -20.85
CA LEU A 85 -6.99 -9.72 -21.30
C LEU A 85 -5.87 -10.12 -20.34
N ALA A 86 -6.13 -10.13 -19.03
CA ALA A 86 -5.11 -10.37 -18.03
C ALA A 86 -4.88 -11.87 -17.86
N SER A 87 -3.64 -12.33 -18.02
CA SER A 87 -3.30 -13.72 -17.70
C SER A 87 -3.30 -13.98 -16.21
N ASP A 88 -3.54 -15.22 -15.83
CA ASP A 88 -3.43 -15.65 -14.44
C ASP A 88 -2.05 -15.31 -13.89
N ARG A 89 -1.02 -15.53 -14.70
CA ARG A 89 0.34 -15.16 -14.38
C ARG A 89 0.52 -13.65 -14.18
N PHE A 90 -0.09 -12.82 -15.01
CA PHE A 90 -0.09 -11.37 -14.85
C PHE A 90 -0.72 -10.96 -13.51
N ILE A 91 -1.83 -11.59 -13.12
CA ILE A 91 -2.51 -11.35 -11.85
C ILE A 91 -1.64 -11.83 -10.67
N LYS A 92 -1.14 -13.08 -10.67
CA LYS A 92 -0.26 -13.63 -9.62
C LYS A 92 0.94 -12.74 -9.37
N TYR A 93 1.63 -12.32 -10.42
CA TYR A 93 2.80 -11.46 -10.27
C TYR A 93 2.42 -10.07 -9.75
N THR A 94 1.32 -9.48 -10.26
CA THR A 94 0.84 -8.18 -9.76
C THR A 94 0.54 -8.25 -8.26
N ILE A 95 -0.06 -9.34 -7.76
CA ILE A 95 -0.32 -9.52 -6.33
C ILE A 95 0.99 -9.72 -5.57
N ASN A 96 1.87 -10.62 -6.02
CA ASN A 96 3.10 -10.96 -5.31
C ASN A 96 4.09 -9.78 -5.22
N LYS A 97 4.20 -8.97 -6.29
CA LYS A 97 5.17 -7.86 -6.39
C LYS A 97 4.57 -6.48 -6.19
N GLY A 98 3.25 -6.37 -6.20
CA GLY A 98 2.57 -5.08 -6.20
C GLY A 98 2.89 -4.27 -7.45
N ARG A 99 2.56 -2.98 -7.41
CA ARG A 99 2.93 -1.99 -8.42
C ARG A 99 3.47 -0.75 -7.72
N ARG A 100 4.80 -0.66 -7.67
CA ARG A 100 5.52 0.50 -7.12
C ARG A 100 5.01 1.81 -7.73
N GLY A 101 4.83 2.83 -6.89
CA GLY A 101 4.22 4.10 -7.27
C GLY A 101 2.69 4.10 -7.33
N THR A 102 2.03 3.02 -6.89
CA THR A 102 0.56 2.93 -6.77
C THR A 102 0.14 2.40 -5.40
N ALA A 103 -1.17 2.42 -5.11
CA ALA A 103 -1.75 1.80 -3.92
C ALA A 103 -1.76 0.25 -3.96
N MET A 104 -1.43 -0.39 -5.09
CA MET A 104 -1.38 -1.85 -5.20
C MET A 104 -0.10 -2.39 -4.55
N VAL A 105 -0.18 -2.70 -3.27
CA VAL A 105 0.93 -3.19 -2.46
C VAL A 105 1.30 -4.65 -2.77
N ALA A 106 2.56 -5.01 -2.54
CA ALA A 106 3.04 -6.36 -2.73
C ALA A 106 2.54 -7.30 -1.61
N ARG A 107 2.15 -8.51 -1.98
CA ARG A 107 1.78 -9.60 -1.07
C ARG A 107 2.68 -10.82 -1.25
N PRO A 108 3.98 -10.71 -0.91
CA PRO A 108 4.91 -11.83 -1.00
C PRO A 108 4.66 -12.88 0.09
N ASP A 109 3.86 -12.55 1.09
CA ASP A 109 3.39 -13.43 2.17
C ASP A 109 2.40 -14.49 1.69
N LEU A 110 1.67 -14.23 0.60
CA LEU A 110 0.73 -15.21 0.03
C LEU A 110 1.48 -16.27 -0.78
N THR A 111 1.18 -17.53 -0.49
CA THR A 111 1.72 -18.71 -1.17
C THR A 111 1.19 -18.84 -2.59
N HIS A 112 1.86 -19.66 -3.41
CA HIS A 112 1.40 -19.94 -4.78
C HIS A 112 -0.01 -20.54 -4.80
N GLU A 113 -0.33 -21.41 -3.84
CA GLU A 113 -1.64 -22.05 -3.70
C GLU A 113 -2.73 -21.02 -3.37
N GLU A 114 -2.49 -20.15 -2.38
CA GLU A 114 -3.43 -19.07 -2.04
C GLU A 114 -3.70 -18.14 -3.22
N LEU A 115 -2.66 -17.78 -3.98
CA LEU A 115 -2.81 -16.98 -5.21
C LEU A 115 -3.63 -17.70 -6.28
N THR A 116 -3.47 -19.02 -6.41
CA THR A 116 -4.28 -19.85 -7.32
C THR A 116 -5.75 -19.84 -6.90
N HIS A 117 -6.05 -19.95 -5.60
CA HIS A 117 -7.42 -19.85 -5.09
C HIS A 117 -8.04 -18.47 -5.33
N ILE A 118 -7.30 -17.37 -5.07
CA ILE A 118 -7.78 -16.01 -5.38
C ILE A 118 -8.14 -15.87 -6.86
N ILE A 119 -7.31 -16.40 -7.77
CA ILE A 119 -7.60 -16.38 -9.20
C ILE A 119 -8.83 -17.23 -9.53
N GLY A 120 -8.94 -18.43 -8.95
CA GLY A 120 -10.14 -19.27 -9.10
C GLY A 120 -11.42 -18.51 -8.76
N TYR A 121 -11.41 -17.76 -7.65
CA TYR A 121 -12.50 -16.87 -7.28
C TYR A 121 -12.76 -15.77 -8.32
N LEU A 122 -11.74 -15.01 -8.73
CA LEU A 122 -11.91 -13.94 -9.71
C LEU A 122 -12.43 -14.45 -11.07
N ARG A 123 -12.02 -15.66 -11.46
CA ARG A 123 -12.46 -16.33 -12.69
C ARG A 123 -13.85 -16.93 -12.59
N SER A 124 -14.32 -17.26 -11.38
CA SER A 124 -15.68 -17.77 -11.15
C SER A 124 -16.73 -16.67 -11.08
N LEU A 125 -16.33 -15.40 -10.99
CA LEU A 125 -17.28 -14.28 -11.02
C LEU A 125 -18.05 -14.32 -12.35
N GLU A 126 -19.38 -14.32 -12.27
CA GLU A 126 -20.22 -14.25 -13.46
C GLU A 126 -19.93 -12.94 -14.21
N ILE A 127 -19.65 -13.09 -15.50
CA ILE A 127 -19.29 -11.99 -16.38
C ILE A 127 -20.31 -11.91 -17.51
N ASP A 128 -21.04 -10.80 -17.58
CA ASP A 128 -21.93 -10.54 -18.70
C ASP A 128 -21.14 -10.33 -20.00
N ASN A 129 -21.48 -11.05 -21.06
CA ASN A 129 -20.88 -10.93 -22.40
C ASN A 129 -19.34 -10.98 -22.40
N PRO A 130 -18.71 -12.13 -22.06
CA PRO A 130 -17.26 -12.25 -22.04
C PRO A 130 -16.66 -11.90 -23.40
N VAL A 131 -15.54 -11.19 -23.39
CA VAL A 131 -14.80 -10.85 -24.61
C VAL A 131 -13.85 -12.01 -24.93
N ASP A 132 -13.99 -12.61 -26.11
CA ASP A 132 -13.02 -13.57 -26.62
C ASP A 132 -11.85 -12.82 -27.25
N VAL A 133 -10.74 -12.76 -26.54
CA VAL A 133 -9.52 -12.08 -26.97
C VAL A 133 -8.31 -12.81 -26.42
N SER A 134 -7.30 -12.98 -27.26
CA SER A 134 -5.99 -13.48 -26.87
C SER A 134 -4.96 -12.35 -26.92
N VAL A 135 -4.06 -12.36 -25.94
CA VAL A 135 -2.93 -11.43 -25.82
C VAL A 135 -1.65 -12.17 -26.17
N ASP A 136 -0.90 -11.65 -27.14
CA ASP A 136 0.48 -12.07 -27.38
C ASP A 136 1.41 -11.34 -26.41
N TRP A 137 1.81 -12.04 -25.35
CA TRP A 137 2.68 -11.49 -24.31
C TRP A 137 4.10 -11.16 -24.78
N ARG A 138 4.52 -11.67 -25.95
CA ARG A 138 5.85 -11.42 -26.53
C ARG A 138 5.84 -10.34 -27.60
N HIS A 139 4.67 -10.01 -28.14
CA HIS A 139 4.54 -8.99 -29.15
C HIS A 139 5.07 -7.64 -28.66
N LYS A 140 5.90 -7.03 -29.52
CA LYS A 140 6.43 -5.68 -29.35
C LYS A 140 5.94 -4.82 -30.49
N VAL A 141 5.44 -3.64 -30.15
CA VAL A 141 5.02 -2.67 -31.14
C VAL A 141 6.23 -1.91 -31.68
N THR A 142 6.15 -1.50 -32.94
CA THR A 142 7.11 -0.57 -33.55
C THR A 142 6.43 0.78 -33.70
N GLY A 143 6.67 1.67 -32.73
CA GLY A 143 6.10 3.02 -32.71
C GLY A 143 7.15 4.10 -32.48
N ASP A 144 6.79 5.34 -32.79
CA ASP A 144 7.59 6.53 -32.53
C ASP A 144 7.09 7.26 -31.26
N PRO A 145 7.89 7.30 -30.18
CA PRO A 145 7.55 8.02 -28.97
C PRO A 145 7.25 9.51 -29.15
N ALA A 146 7.85 10.17 -30.14
CA ALA A 146 7.63 11.59 -30.40
C ALA A 146 6.24 11.84 -31.02
N SER A 147 5.80 10.92 -31.89
CA SER A 147 4.45 10.91 -32.43
C SER A 147 3.40 10.53 -31.37
N GLY A 148 3.77 9.67 -30.41
CA GLY A 148 2.88 9.22 -29.33
C GLY A 148 2.62 10.25 -28.22
N GLU A 149 3.59 11.11 -27.94
CA GLU A 149 3.51 12.13 -26.88
C GLU A 149 2.27 13.06 -27.01
N PRO A 150 2.02 13.74 -28.15
CA PRO A 150 0.85 14.60 -28.28
C PRO A 150 -0.48 13.83 -28.23
N LEU A 151 -0.49 12.56 -28.65
CA LEU A 151 -1.67 11.69 -28.57
C LEU A 151 -1.97 11.33 -27.11
N PHE A 152 -0.95 10.94 -26.35
CA PHE A 152 -1.08 10.64 -24.93
C PHE A 152 -1.55 11.87 -24.15
N ALA A 153 -0.92 13.02 -24.36
CA ALA A 153 -1.27 14.27 -23.71
C ALA A 153 -2.74 14.67 -23.99
N ARG A 154 -3.21 14.47 -25.24
CA ARG A 154 -4.56 14.85 -25.65
C ARG A 154 -5.65 13.91 -25.16
N PHE A 155 -5.40 12.60 -25.17
CA PHE A 155 -6.48 11.60 -24.99
C PHE A 155 -6.36 10.78 -23.70
N CYS A 156 -5.18 10.71 -23.09
CA CYS A 156 -4.91 9.82 -21.98
C CYS A 156 -4.64 10.58 -20.68
N ALA A 157 -3.89 11.68 -20.76
CA ALA A 157 -3.37 12.39 -19.59
C ALA A 157 -4.45 12.94 -18.64
N SER A 158 -5.63 13.29 -19.15
CA SER A 158 -6.74 13.79 -18.30
C SER A 158 -7.20 12.76 -17.26
N CYS A 159 -7.06 11.47 -17.57
CA CYS A 159 -7.44 10.38 -16.67
C CYS A 159 -6.20 9.75 -16.02
N HIS A 160 -5.15 9.54 -16.79
CA HIS A 160 -3.96 8.81 -16.37
C HIS A 160 -2.84 9.70 -15.82
N GLY A 161 -3.00 11.02 -15.77
CA GLY A 161 -1.93 11.94 -15.39
C GLY A 161 -1.01 12.29 -16.56
N GLU A 162 -0.30 13.41 -16.44
CA GLU A 162 0.59 13.96 -17.49
C GLU A 162 1.64 12.95 -17.95
N HIS A 163 2.14 12.12 -17.05
CA HIS A 163 3.12 11.07 -17.35
C HIS A 163 2.58 9.65 -17.13
N GLY A 164 1.26 9.48 -16.96
CA GLY A 164 0.67 8.16 -16.72
C GLY A 164 0.75 7.69 -15.27
N GLU A 165 0.87 8.59 -14.28
CA GLU A 165 0.96 8.25 -12.86
C GLU A 165 -0.39 7.81 -12.26
N GLY A 166 -1.49 8.24 -12.87
CA GLY A 166 -2.86 7.84 -12.53
C GLY A 166 -3.35 8.41 -11.22
N TYR A 167 -3.95 7.57 -10.38
CA TYR A 167 -4.57 7.99 -9.12
C TYR A 167 -3.66 8.83 -8.21
N VAL A 168 -2.34 8.59 -8.23
CA VAL A 168 -1.41 9.33 -7.37
C VAL A 168 -1.22 10.80 -7.78
N SER A 169 -1.45 11.15 -9.04
CA SER A 169 -1.48 12.54 -9.52
C SER A 169 -2.88 13.17 -9.44
N GLY A 170 -3.87 12.46 -8.88
CA GLY A 170 -5.25 12.90 -8.78
C GLY A 170 -6.09 12.62 -10.03
N GLY A 171 -5.55 11.88 -11.00
CA GLY A 171 -6.29 11.39 -12.15
C GLY A 171 -7.35 10.34 -11.77
N SER A 172 -8.33 10.12 -12.63
CA SER A 172 -9.40 9.12 -12.44
C SER A 172 -9.07 7.74 -13.02
N GLY A 173 -7.88 7.55 -13.60
CA GLY A 173 -7.40 6.30 -14.17
C GLY A 173 -6.20 5.71 -13.40
N PRO A 174 -5.91 4.41 -13.59
CA PRO A 174 -4.74 3.77 -12.97
C PRO A 174 -3.42 4.30 -13.54
N GLY A 175 -2.33 4.15 -12.79
CA GLY A 175 -1.00 4.54 -13.24
C GLY A 175 -0.44 3.60 -14.32
N ILE A 176 -0.57 3.97 -15.60
CA ILE A 176 -0.16 3.18 -16.77
C ILE A 176 1.22 3.56 -17.32
N GLY A 177 1.79 4.68 -16.89
CA GLY A 177 3.16 5.11 -17.21
C GLY A 177 4.20 4.58 -16.22
N LEU A 178 3.75 3.97 -15.11
CA LEU A 178 4.62 3.57 -14.03
C LEU A 178 5.37 2.26 -14.34
N PRO A 179 6.64 2.12 -13.90
CA PRO A 179 7.46 0.93 -14.16
C PRO A 179 6.82 -0.36 -13.66
N GLY A 180 6.10 -0.32 -12.53
CA GLY A 180 5.42 -1.52 -12.02
C GLY A 180 4.38 -2.09 -12.99
N PHE A 181 3.63 -1.22 -13.70
CA PHE A 181 2.71 -1.64 -14.73
C PHE A 181 3.45 -2.02 -16.02
N LEU A 182 4.36 -1.16 -16.47
CA LEU A 182 5.09 -1.35 -17.72
C LEU A 182 6.06 -2.54 -17.68
N ALA A 183 6.56 -2.94 -16.51
CA ALA A 183 7.41 -4.13 -16.38
C ALA A 183 6.69 -5.42 -16.82
N ILE A 184 5.38 -5.52 -16.59
CA ILE A 184 4.63 -6.77 -16.78
C ILE A 184 3.57 -6.70 -17.87
N ALA A 185 2.94 -5.55 -18.11
CA ALA A 185 2.01 -5.41 -19.22
C ALA A 185 2.77 -5.58 -20.54
N SER A 186 2.35 -6.50 -21.42
CA SER A 186 2.90 -6.58 -22.77
C SER A 186 2.41 -5.42 -23.63
N ASP A 187 3.05 -5.19 -24.77
CA ASP A 187 2.60 -4.13 -25.67
C ASP A 187 1.25 -4.52 -26.32
N ASP A 188 1.05 -5.81 -26.61
CA ASP A 188 -0.26 -6.28 -27.10
C ASP A 188 -1.35 -6.16 -26.03
N TYR A 189 -1.06 -6.42 -24.75
CA TYR A 189 -2.05 -6.18 -23.67
C TYR A 189 -2.53 -4.73 -23.67
N ILE A 190 -1.62 -3.77 -23.83
CA ILE A 190 -1.95 -2.35 -23.89
C ILE A 190 -2.71 -2.04 -25.19
N MET A 191 -2.26 -2.58 -26.33
CA MET A 191 -2.91 -2.39 -27.64
C MET A 191 -4.36 -2.92 -27.64
N LYS A 192 -4.57 -4.14 -27.14
CA LYS A 192 -5.91 -4.71 -26.99
C LYS A 192 -6.77 -3.90 -26.02
N THR A 193 -6.18 -3.37 -24.95
CA THR A 193 -6.89 -2.45 -24.05
C THR A 193 -7.30 -1.15 -24.77
N LEU A 194 -6.45 -0.58 -25.63
CA LEU A 194 -6.82 0.58 -26.45
C LEU A 194 -7.94 0.25 -27.46
N ARG A 195 -7.94 -0.98 -28.00
CA ARG A 195 -8.96 -1.44 -28.96
C ARG A 195 -10.31 -1.71 -28.32
N HIS A 196 -10.33 -2.42 -27.19
CA HIS A 196 -11.58 -2.93 -26.60
C HIS A 196 -12.09 -2.03 -25.46
N GLY A 197 -11.19 -1.31 -24.80
CA GLY A 197 -11.50 -0.59 -23.57
C GLY A 197 -11.80 -1.53 -22.40
N ARG A 198 -12.58 -1.00 -21.46
CA ARG A 198 -13.05 -1.59 -20.21
C ARG A 198 -14.51 -1.18 -20.04
N ALA A 199 -15.43 -2.11 -20.29
CA ALA A 199 -16.86 -1.89 -20.20
C ALA A 199 -17.26 -1.37 -18.81
N GLY A 200 -18.21 -0.44 -18.76
CA GLY A 200 -18.65 0.17 -17.50
C GLY A 200 -17.66 1.16 -16.90
N THR A 201 -16.56 1.51 -17.60
CA THR A 201 -15.59 2.51 -17.14
C THR A 201 -15.38 3.62 -18.19
N PRO A 202 -14.74 4.75 -17.82
CA PRO A 202 -14.33 5.78 -18.78
C PRO A 202 -13.32 5.30 -19.84
N MET A 203 -12.58 4.22 -19.59
CA MET A 203 -11.62 3.65 -20.53
C MET A 203 -12.35 2.89 -21.64
N LYS A 204 -12.98 3.60 -22.59
CA LYS A 204 -13.64 2.97 -23.75
C LYS A 204 -12.60 2.59 -24.82
N SER A 205 -13.06 2.01 -25.92
CA SER A 205 -12.23 1.86 -27.13
C SER A 205 -11.78 3.23 -27.65
N PHE A 206 -10.50 3.34 -28.02
CA PHE A 206 -9.92 4.53 -28.66
C PHE A 206 -9.56 4.30 -30.14
N LEU A 207 -9.39 3.04 -30.54
CA LEU A 207 -8.94 2.67 -31.90
C LEU A 207 -10.11 2.46 -32.88
N GLY A 208 -9.87 2.85 -34.14
CA GLY A 208 -10.76 2.65 -35.28
C GLY A 208 -12.00 3.55 -35.27
N ALA A 209 -12.80 3.46 -36.34
CA ALA A 209 -13.91 4.38 -36.62
C ALA A 209 -15.00 4.46 -35.53
N ARG A 210 -15.07 3.46 -34.65
CA ARG A 210 -16.02 3.40 -33.51
C ARG A 210 -15.36 3.73 -32.17
N GLY A 211 -14.05 3.95 -32.14
CA GLY A 211 -13.30 4.36 -30.96
C GLY A 211 -13.43 5.86 -30.69
N LEU A 212 -13.27 6.26 -29.43
CA LEU A 212 -13.48 7.63 -28.96
C LEU A 212 -12.65 8.70 -29.69
N ALA A 213 -11.45 8.33 -30.16
CA ALA A 213 -10.54 9.24 -30.83
C ALA A 213 -10.18 8.81 -32.26
N ASN A 214 -10.84 7.75 -32.78
CA ASN A 214 -10.57 7.18 -34.10
C ASN A 214 -9.07 6.97 -34.39
N LEU A 215 -8.34 6.49 -33.37
CA LEU A 215 -6.91 6.25 -33.49
C LEU A 215 -6.64 5.07 -34.42
N THR A 216 -5.57 5.15 -35.19
CA THR A 216 -5.04 4.02 -35.97
C THR A 216 -4.24 3.07 -35.08
N GLU A 217 -3.93 1.87 -35.60
CA GLU A 217 -2.99 0.97 -34.92
C GLU A 217 -1.63 1.62 -34.70
N GLN A 218 -1.17 2.44 -35.66
CA GLN A 218 0.10 3.13 -35.54
C GLN A 218 0.06 4.18 -34.43
N ASP A 219 -1.03 4.94 -34.31
CA ASP A 219 -1.22 5.87 -33.18
C ASP A 219 -1.16 5.13 -31.83
N GLY A 220 -1.78 3.94 -31.74
CA GLY A 220 -1.68 3.08 -30.57
C GLY A 220 -0.24 2.62 -30.29
N ALA A 221 0.50 2.22 -31.32
CA ALA A 221 1.89 1.80 -31.22
C ALA A 221 2.79 2.95 -30.76
N ASP A 222 2.55 4.16 -31.26
CA ASP A 222 3.29 5.37 -30.91
C ASP A 222 3.02 5.78 -29.45
N ILE A 223 1.76 5.72 -28.99
CA ILE A 223 1.40 5.95 -27.57
C ILE A 223 2.10 4.93 -26.66
N ILE A 224 2.11 3.65 -27.03
CA ILE A 224 2.82 2.62 -26.27
C ILE A 224 4.32 2.92 -26.27
N ALA A 225 4.92 3.25 -27.40
CA ALA A 225 6.33 3.61 -27.50
C ALA A 225 6.66 4.83 -26.60
N HIS A 226 5.77 5.82 -26.55
CA HIS A 226 5.87 6.97 -25.64
C HIS A 226 5.89 6.53 -24.16
N LEU A 227 4.93 5.72 -23.72
CA LEU A 227 4.90 5.17 -22.35
C LEU A 227 6.17 4.38 -22.01
N ARG A 228 6.73 3.64 -22.98
CA ARG A 228 7.94 2.82 -22.79
C ARG A 228 9.23 3.63 -22.77
N LYS A 229 9.26 4.85 -23.32
CA LYS A 229 10.48 5.65 -23.45
C LYS A 229 11.06 6.05 -22.09
N ASN A 230 10.22 6.57 -21.19
CA ASN A 230 10.66 7.12 -19.91
C ASN A 230 9.79 6.64 -18.71
N PRO A 231 9.66 5.34 -18.43
CA PRO A 231 8.88 4.85 -17.29
C PRO A 231 9.43 5.36 -15.95
N ARG A 232 10.74 5.65 -15.88
CA ARG A 232 11.36 6.28 -14.71
C ARG A 232 10.89 7.70 -14.46
N GLU A 233 10.53 8.45 -15.50
CA GLU A 233 10.05 9.82 -15.34
C GLU A 233 8.69 9.79 -14.65
N ALA A 234 7.76 8.95 -15.14
CA ALA A 234 6.49 8.70 -14.47
C ALA A 234 6.67 8.18 -13.03
N LEU A 235 7.64 7.29 -12.77
CA LEU A 235 7.94 6.86 -11.40
C LEU A 235 8.50 8.00 -10.56
N MET A 236 9.41 8.79 -11.09
CA MET A 236 9.94 9.95 -10.40
C MET A 236 8.85 10.96 -10.12
N TYR A 237 7.85 11.13 -10.98
CA TYR A 237 6.67 11.95 -10.67
C TYR A 237 5.70 11.26 -9.71
N ALA A 238 5.49 9.94 -9.77
CA ALA A 238 4.68 9.25 -8.75
C ALA A 238 5.35 9.26 -7.37
N GLU A 239 6.67 9.18 -7.31
CA GLU A 239 7.48 9.23 -6.09
C GLU A 239 7.78 10.69 -5.67
N ASN A 240 7.82 11.65 -6.60
CA ASN A 240 8.25 13.05 -6.38
C ASN A 240 7.36 14.13 -7.04
N ALA A 241 6.07 13.88 -7.31
CA ALA A 241 5.14 14.86 -7.90
C ALA A 241 5.30 16.22 -7.23
N PRO A 242 5.44 17.29 -8.02
CA PRO A 242 6.65 18.11 -8.02
C PRO A 242 7.08 18.57 -6.62
N ILE A 243 8.02 17.84 -6.00
CA ILE A 243 8.87 18.38 -4.94
C ILE A 243 10.25 18.63 -5.55
N LYS A 244 10.38 19.75 -6.28
CA LYS A 244 11.70 20.28 -6.63
C LYS A 244 12.50 20.52 -5.34
N ALA A 245 13.72 19.98 -5.31
CA ALA A 245 14.87 20.29 -4.46
C ALA A 245 14.58 20.76 -3.01
N ALA A 246 14.98 19.95 -2.01
CA ALA A 246 15.21 20.35 -0.61
C ALA A 246 14.26 21.42 -0.04
N ARG A 247 12.97 21.35 -0.40
CA ARG A 247 11.97 22.27 0.13
C ARG A 247 11.59 21.80 1.52
N ALA A 248 11.43 22.74 2.45
CA ALA A 248 10.95 22.41 3.78
C ALA A 248 9.65 21.58 3.69
N PRO A 249 9.48 20.54 4.54
CA PRO A 249 8.25 19.77 4.56
C PRO A 249 7.04 20.68 4.69
N ASN A 250 6.04 20.48 3.83
CA ASN A 250 4.80 21.24 3.83
C ASN A 250 3.59 20.31 3.84
N ALA A 251 2.52 20.77 4.48
CA ALA A 251 1.32 19.98 4.71
C ALA A 251 0.50 19.73 3.44
N VAL A 252 0.55 20.62 2.45
CA VAL A 252 -0.23 20.48 1.19
C VAL A 252 0.29 19.30 0.37
N ASP A 253 1.60 19.20 0.18
CA ASP A 253 2.21 18.05 -0.51
C ASP A 253 2.08 16.79 0.35
N GLY A 254 2.15 16.95 1.67
CA GLY A 254 1.89 15.86 2.62
C GLY A 254 0.48 15.29 2.52
N GLU A 255 -0.54 16.13 2.34
CA GLU A 255 -1.93 15.73 2.16
C GLU A 255 -2.11 14.93 0.87
N LYS A 256 -1.52 15.40 -0.24
CA LYS A 256 -1.57 14.68 -1.53
C LYS A 256 -0.94 13.30 -1.40
N LEU A 257 0.25 13.22 -0.81
CA LEU A 257 0.95 11.96 -0.56
C LEU A 257 0.15 11.06 0.39
N PHE A 258 -0.44 11.62 1.45
CA PHE A 258 -1.28 10.88 2.37
C PHE A 258 -2.53 10.31 1.67
N ARG A 259 -3.20 11.10 0.83
CA ARG A 259 -4.36 10.67 0.06
C ARG A 259 -4.01 9.55 -0.93
N ALA A 260 -2.84 9.61 -1.55
CA ALA A 260 -2.39 8.59 -2.48
C ALA A 260 -2.00 7.28 -1.79
N ASN A 261 -1.53 7.33 -0.54
CA ASN A 261 -0.80 6.21 0.07
C ASN A 261 -1.39 5.66 1.37
N CYS A 262 -2.17 6.45 2.10
CA CYS A 262 -2.60 6.13 3.45
C CYS A 262 -4.12 6.13 3.60
N SER A 263 -4.85 6.96 2.83
CA SER A 263 -6.28 7.17 3.05
C SER A 263 -7.17 5.99 2.68
N SER A 264 -6.68 4.98 1.95
CA SER A 264 -7.44 3.75 1.69
C SER A 264 -7.80 3.02 2.98
N CYS A 265 -6.84 2.92 3.91
CA CYS A 265 -7.03 2.28 5.20
C CYS A 265 -7.33 3.32 6.28
N HIS A 266 -6.54 4.40 6.35
CA HIS A 266 -6.68 5.41 7.39
C HIS A 266 -7.75 6.47 7.10
N GLN A 267 -8.49 6.36 5.99
CA GLN A 267 -9.50 7.31 5.52
C GLN A 267 -8.94 8.72 5.25
N LEU A 268 -9.74 9.56 4.58
CA LEU A 268 -9.37 10.95 4.39
C LEU A 268 -9.19 11.64 5.75
N GLY A 269 -8.13 12.43 5.89
CA GLY A 269 -7.81 13.09 7.16
C GLY A 269 -7.32 12.17 8.28
N GLY A 270 -7.13 10.86 8.05
CA GLY A 270 -6.55 9.96 9.06
C GLY A 270 -7.51 9.50 10.16
N THR A 271 -8.83 9.49 9.90
CA THR A 271 -9.85 9.08 10.88
C THR A 271 -9.81 7.59 11.24
N GLY A 272 -9.23 6.75 10.38
CA GLY A 272 -9.22 5.30 10.54
C GLY A 272 -10.56 4.62 10.21
N ILE A 273 -10.53 3.29 10.19
CA ILE A 273 -11.67 2.38 10.09
C ILE A 273 -11.63 1.46 11.32
N PRO A 274 -12.65 1.48 12.20
CA PRO A 274 -12.74 0.54 13.32
C PRO A 274 -12.59 -0.92 12.86
N GLY A 275 -11.78 -1.71 13.56
CA GLY A 275 -11.53 -3.12 13.21
C GLY A 275 -10.45 -3.36 12.16
N LEU A 276 -9.94 -2.30 11.49
CA LEU A 276 -8.95 -2.46 10.42
C LEU A 276 -7.75 -1.52 10.59
N ALA A 277 -7.99 -0.22 10.70
CA ALA A 277 -6.95 0.80 10.73
C ALA A 277 -7.26 1.85 11.80
N PRO A 278 -6.36 2.08 12.78
CA PRO A 278 -6.62 3.04 13.83
C PRO A 278 -6.65 4.48 13.28
N SER A 279 -7.34 5.36 14.01
CA SER A 279 -7.27 6.81 13.80
C SER A 279 -5.85 7.30 14.07
N ILE A 280 -5.21 7.86 13.04
CA ILE A 280 -3.87 8.49 13.12
C ILE A 280 -3.94 10.01 13.18
N ARG A 281 -5.16 10.58 13.20
CA ARG A 281 -5.43 11.98 13.55
C ARG A 281 -5.82 12.17 15.03
N ASN A 282 -5.72 11.12 15.84
CA ASN A 282 -6.14 11.19 17.24
C ASN A 282 -5.16 12.10 18.01
N ARG A 283 -5.69 13.01 18.85
CA ARG A 283 -4.88 14.00 19.58
C ARG A 283 -3.81 13.34 20.45
N ASP A 284 -4.14 12.24 21.14
CA ASP A 284 -3.26 11.57 22.09
C ASP A 284 -2.22 10.75 21.30
N PHE A 285 -2.63 10.09 20.22
CA PHE A 285 -1.69 9.46 19.28
C PHE A 285 -0.68 10.49 18.73
N LEU A 286 -1.14 11.64 18.24
CA LEU A 286 -0.25 12.67 17.70
C LEU A 286 0.60 13.36 18.78
N ALA A 287 0.23 13.26 20.06
CA ALA A 287 1.06 13.75 21.17
C ALA A 287 2.11 12.72 21.60
N ILE A 288 1.79 11.42 21.56
CA ILE A 288 2.65 10.33 22.07
C ILE A 288 3.57 9.77 20.97
N ALA A 289 3.06 9.62 19.75
CA ALA A 289 3.82 9.08 18.62
C ALA A 289 4.81 10.14 18.13
N ASP A 290 6.11 9.94 18.33
CA ASP A 290 7.14 10.78 17.74
C ASP A 290 7.29 10.52 16.22
N ASP A 291 8.05 11.38 15.53
CA ASP A 291 8.24 11.26 14.08
C ASP A 291 9.01 9.99 13.70
N ASN A 292 9.89 9.48 14.58
CA ASN A 292 10.68 8.28 14.31
C ASN A 292 9.81 7.02 14.35
N PHE A 293 8.91 6.93 15.33
CA PHE A 293 7.90 5.89 15.45
C PHE A 293 7.01 5.85 14.21
N ILE A 294 6.53 7.00 13.73
CA ILE A 294 5.71 7.07 12.51
C ILE A 294 6.51 6.60 11.30
N ARG A 295 7.74 7.08 11.10
CA ARG A 295 8.60 6.64 9.98
C ARG A 295 8.87 5.15 10.00
N ALA A 296 9.28 4.62 11.15
CA ALA A 296 9.61 3.21 11.30
C ALA A 296 8.37 2.34 11.08
N THR A 297 7.21 2.74 11.63
CA THR A 297 5.94 2.04 11.40
C THR A 297 5.56 2.03 9.92
N VAL A 298 5.72 3.14 9.19
CA VAL A 298 5.39 3.18 7.75
C VAL A 298 6.39 2.35 6.94
N ALA A 299 7.70 2.48 7.20
CA ALA A 299 8.73 1.80 6.44
C ALA A 299 8.70 0.27 6.64
N GLN A 300 8.48 -0.19 7.86
CA GLN A 300 8.50 -1.61 8.23
C GLN A 300 7.12 -2.26 8.19
N GLY A 301 6.06 -1.45 8.16
CA GLY A 301 4.71 -1.94 8.38
C GLY A 301 4.57 -2.56 9.77
N ARG A 302 3.56 -3.42 9.90
CA ARG A 302 3.31 -4.26 11.07
C ARG A 302 2.92 -5.66 10.59
N PRO A 303 3.89 -6.57 10.44
CA PRO A 303 3.62 -7.96 10.08
C PRO A 303 2.52 -8.57 10.97
N GLY A 304 1.62 -9.35 10.37
CA GLY A 304 0.44 -9.89 11.04
C GLY A 304 -0.75 -8.92 11.12
N THR A 305 -0.67 -7.74 10.49
CA THR A 305 -1.79 -6.77 10.41
C THR A 305 -1.97 -6.24 8.99
N ALA A 306 -3.05 -5.48 8.76
CA ALA A 306 -3.30 -4.80 7.48
C ALA A 306 -2.32 -3.64 7.18
N MET A 307 -1.50 -3.20 8.15
CA MET A 307 -0.53 -2.13 7.94
C MET A 307 0.74 -2.68 7.28
N VAL A 308 0.73 -2.79 5.95
CA VAL A 308 1.86 -3.31 5.16
C VAL A 308 3.07 -2.34 5.11
N PRO A 309 4.30 -2.84 4.89
CA PRO A 309 5.48 -2.00 4.75
C PRO A 309 5.42 -1.11 3.50
N ARG A 310 5.82 0.15 3.67
CA ARG A 310 6.00 1.16 2.62
C ARG A 310 7.43 1.71 2.64
N SER A 311 8.40 0.82 2.43
CA SER A 311 9.83 1.18 2.34
C SER A 311 10.17 2.05 1.12
N ASP A 312 9.24 2.16 0.17
CA ASP A 312 9.28 3.11 -0.94
C ASP A 312 9.01 4.57 -0.48
N LEU A 313 8.27 4.77 0.61
CA LEU A 313 7.96 6.09 1.17
C LEU A 313 9.00 6.52 2.19
N THR A 314 10.14 7.03 1.73
CA THR A 314 11.25 7.48 2.59
C THR A 314 11.65 8.93 2.33
N GLY A 315 12.57 9.45 3.14
CA GLY A 315 13.17 10.77 2.95
C GLY A 315 12.15 11.91 2.95
N SER A 316 12.20 12.74 1.89
CA SER A 316 11.37 13.94 1.76
C SER A 316 9.88 13.61 1.75
N ALA A 317 9.43 12.60 0.97
CA ALA A 317 8.02 12.22 0.89
C ALA A 317 7.43 11.93 2.28
N MET A 318 8.14 11.15 3.10
CA MET A 318 7.72 10.84 4.46
C MET A 318 7.71 12.08 5.37
N ASN A 319 8.66 13.01 5.18
CA ASN A 319 8.64 14.29 5.92
C ASN A 319 7.38 15.11 5.62
N HIS A 320 6.95 15.15 4.35
CA HIS A 320 5.73 15.85 3.95
C HIS A 320 4.50 15.20 4.60
N ILE A 321 4.38 13.88 4.55
CA ILE A 321 3.28 13.15 5.20
C ILE A 321 3.24 13.43 6.71
N ILE A 322 4.38 13.36 7.40
CA ILE A 322 4.46 13.71 8.83
C ILE A 322 4.03 15.16 9.05
N LYS A 323 4.52 16.11 8.24
CA LYS A 323 4.13 17.51 8.37
C LYS A 323 2.63 17.70 8.24
N TYR A 324 1.99 16.99 7.30
CA TYR A 324 0.55 16.96 7.17
C TYR A 324 -0.13 16.40 8.41
N LEU A 325 0.28 15.22 8.90
CA LEU A 325 -0.28 14.62 10.13
C LEU A 325 -0.19 15.56 11.33
N ARG A 326 0.96 16.23 11.51
CA ARG A 326 1.18 17.22 12.58
C ARG A 326 0.38 18.51 12.39
N SER A 327 -0.11 18.78 11.18
CA SER A 327 -0.96 19.95 10.88
C SER A 327 -2.46 19.67 11.00
N LEU A 328 -2.84 18.40 11.16
CA LEU A 328 -4.25 18.03 11.26
C LEU A 328 -4.90 18.72 12.47
N PRO A 329 -6.08 19.33 12.30
CA PRO A 329 -6.78 19.94 13.42
C PRO A 329 -7.23 18.85 14.40
N VAL A 330 -6.80 18.97 15.64
CA VAL A 330 -7.23 18.10 16.75
C VAL A 330 -7.93 18.91 17.83
N ALA A 331 -9.05 18.40 18.32
CA ALA A 331 -9.75 19.00 19.45
C ALA A 331 -8.95 18.76 20.74
N ASN A 332 -8.78 19.81 21.55
CA ASN A 332 -8.12 19.76 22.86
C ASN A 332 -6.72 19.13 22.81
N PRO A 333 -5.75 19.69 22.06
CA PRO A 333 -4.40 19.13 21.97
C PRO A 333 -3.77 18.95 23.36
N VAL A 334 -2.94 17.92 23.50
CA VAL A 334 -2.24 17.60 24.73
C VAL A 334 -0.74 17.70 24.46
N GLU A 335 -0.02 18.38 25.34
CA GLU A 335 1.44 18.34 25.37
C GLU A 335 1.90 17.37 26.45
N LEU A 336 2.78 16.45 26.08
CA LEU A 336 3.29 15.40 26.96
C LEU A 336 4.82 15.47 27.03
N ALA A 337 5.36 15.26 28.22
CA ALA A 337 6.79 15.05 28.39
C ALA A 337 7.14 13.59 28.09
N LEU A 338 7.61 13.35 26.87
CA LEU A 338 8.02 12.01 26.42
C LEU A 338 9.43 11.68 26.89
N GLN A 339 9.67 10.40 27.17
CA GLN A 339 10.96 9.83 27.56
C GLN A 339 11.30 8.65 26.64
N PRO A 340 11.77 8.90 25.40
CA PRO A 340 11.96 7.84 24.39
C PRO A 340 12.91 6.72 24.83
N ASP A 341 13.82 7.02 25.74
CA ASP A 341 14.84 6.13 26.31
C ASP A 341 14.38 5.38 27.57
N ARG A 342 13.15 5.61 28.06
CA ARG A 342 12.56 4.87 29.18
C ARG A 342 12.72 3.36 28.96
N LYS A 343 13.18 2.69 30.00
CA LYS A 343 13.19 1.23 30.12
C LYS A 343 12.33 0.84 31.30
N CYS A 344 11.30 0.04 31.04
CA CYS A 344 10.48 -0.49 32.12
C CYS A 344 11.13 -1.76 32.68
N GLU A 345 11.22 -1.83 34.00
CA GLU A 345 11.59 -3.01 34.78
C GLU A 345 10.39 -3.44 35.61
N GLY A 346 10.20 -4.74 35.80
CA GLY A 346 8.99 -5.30 36.39
C GLY A 346 8.91 -6.82 36.30
N ASP A 347 7.85 -7.40 36.87
CA ASP A 347 7.54 -8.82 36.87
C ASP A 347 6.63 -9.20 35.68
N PRO A 348 7.11 -9.96 34.68
CA PRO A 348 6.29 -10.40 33.56
C PRO A 348 5.16 -11.36 33.94
N ALA A 349 5.24 -12.06 35.07
CA ALA A 349 4.16 -12.93 35.54
C ALA A 349 2.97 -12.10 36.04
N ASN A 350 3.23 -11.14 36.93
CA ASN A 350 2.22 -10.16 37.36
C ASN A 350 1.67 -9.36 36.17
N GLY A 351 2.56 -8.92 35.27
CA GLY A 351 2.19 -8.21 34.05
C GLY A 351 1.24 -8.99 33.14
N ARG A 352 1.41 -10.32 33.05
CA ARG A 352 0.50 -11.21 32.31
C ARG A 352 -0.89 -11.25 32.95
N GLU A 353 -0.97 -11.34 34.27
CA GLU A 353 -2.25 -11.36 35.00
C GLU A 353 -3.02 -10.05 34.78
N LEU A 354 -2.35 -8.92 35.00
CA LEU A 354 -2.90 -7.59 34.77
C LEU A 354 -3.34 -7.39 33.31
N TYR A 355 -2.50 -7.78 32.35
CA TYR A 355 -2.84 -7.70 30.93
C TYR A 355 -4.06 -8.56 30.60
N SER A 356 -4.12 -9.78 31.12
CA SER A 356 -5.25 -10.70 30.89
C SER A 356 -6.55 -10.13 31.45
N HIS A 357 -6.48 -9.45 32.59
CA HIS A 357 -7.65 -8.88 33.25
C HIS A 357 -8.16 -7.60 32.56
N PHE A 358 -7.26 -6.70 32.12
CA PHE A 358 -7.64 -5.36 31.66
C PHE A 358 -7.51 -5.13 30.14
N CYS A 359 -6.66 -5.88 29.45
CA CYS A 359 -6.25 -5.58 28.08
C CYS A 359 -6.71 -6.64 27.06
N ALA A 360 -6.67 -7.92 27.44
CA ALA A 360 -6.87 -9.05 26.53
C ALA A 360 -8.25 -9.08 25.87
N SER A 361 -9.29 -8.54 26.52
CA SER A 361 -10.65 -8.48 25.95
C SER A 361 -10.72 -7.66 24.65
N CYS A 362 -9.83 -6.68 24.47
CA CYS A 362 -9.76 -5.86 23.28
C CYS A 362 -8.59 -6.26 22.39
N HIS A 363 -7.43 -6.58 22.98
CA HIS A 363 -6.19 -6.80 22.25
C HIS A 363 -5.86 -8.27 21.98
N GLY A 364 -6.65 -9.22 22.49
CA GLY A 364 -6.32 -10.65 22.43
C GLY A 364 -5.37 -11.09 23.55
N PRO A 365 -5.31 -12.39 23.86
CA PRO A 365 -4.56 -12.94 24.99
C PRO A 365 -3.05 -12.66 24.91
N ASN A 366 -2.49 -12.54 23.71
CA ASN A 366 -1.09 -12.14 23.52
C ASN A 366 -0.96 -10.87 22.66
N GLY A 367 -2.01 -10.06 22.53
CA GLY A 367 -1.92 -8.79 21.82
C GLY A 367 -2.01 -8.92 20.29
N GLU A 368 -2.66 -9.95 19.79
CA GLU A 368 -2.88 -10.23 18.36
C GLU A 368 -3.81 -9.18 17.71
N GLY A 369 -4.77 -8.66 18.48
CA GLY A 369 -5.71 -7.63 18.06
C GLY A 369 -6.79 -8.14 17.12
N TYR A 370 -7.02 -7.42 16.02
CA TYR A 370 -8.12 -7.67 15.08
C TYR A 370 -8.12 -9.09 14.48
N SER A 371 -6.96 -9.74 14.35
CA SER A 371 -6.86 -11.09 13.79
C SER A 371 -7.57 -12.16 14.63
N GLU A 372 -7.70 -11.94 15.94
CA GLU A 372 -8.39 -12.83 16.88
C GLU A 372 -9.81 -12.33 17.23
N GLY A 373 -10.36 -11.42 16.42
CA GLY A 373 -11.68 -10.82 16.67
C GLY A 373 -11.68 -9.77 17.78
N GLY A 374 -10.51 -9.38 18.29
CA GLY A 374 -10.36 -8.28 19.23
C GLY A 374 -10.79 -6.94 18.62
N SER A 375 -11.26 -6.00 19.45
CA SER A 375 -11.65 -4.64 19.01
C SER A 375 -10.48 -3.63 19.02
N GLY A 376 -9.32 -4.05 19.54
CA GLY A 376 -8.09 -3.27 19.62
C GLY A 376 -7.04 -3.68 18.57
N PRO A 377 -6.08 -2.80 18.25
CA PRO A 377 -4.98 -3.13 17.34
C PRO A 377 -4.06 -4.20 17.95
N GLY A 378 -3.33 -4.93 17.09
CA GLY A 378 -2.33 -5.90 17.55
C GLY A 378 -1.11 -5.20 18.20
N ILE A 379 -1.06 -5.22 19.53
CA ILE A 379 -0.01 -4.58 20.36
C ILE A 379 1.01 -5.57 20.94
N GLY A 380 0.80 -6.87 20.76
CA GLY A 380 1.77 -7.90 21.12
C GLY A 380 2.55 -8.45 19.93
N LEU A 381 2.20 -8.01 18.72
CA LEU A 381 2.86 -8.46 17.49
C LEU A 381 4.26 -7.85 17.34
N PRO A 382 5.24 -8.60 16.77
CA PRO A 382 6.62 -8.13 16.62
C PRO A 382 6.74 -6.79 15.90
N GLY A 383 5.92 -6.53 14.89
CA GLY A 383 5.94 -5.28 14.13
C GLY A 383 5.57 -4.03 14.92
N PHE A 384 4.80 -4.17 16.00
CA PHE A 384 4.56 -3.06 16.92
C PHE A 384 5.65 -2.96 17.96
N LEU A 385 5.99 -4.08 18.61
CA LEU A 385 6.94 -4.09 19.71
C LEU A 385 8.38 -3.77 19.27
N SER A 386 8.77 -4.06 18.03
CA SER A 386 10.10 -3.67 17.53
C SER A 386 10.28 -2.15 17.37
N VAL A 387 9.19 -1.40 17.24
CA VAL A 387 9.20 0.04 16.92
C VAL A 387 8.72 0.90 18.09
N ALA A 388 7.73 0.44 18.85
CA ALA A 388 7.22 1.17 20.01
C ALA A 388 8.26 1.23 21.12
N SER A 389 8.52 2.41 21.69
CA SER A 389 9.29 2.55 22.92
C SER A 389 8.45 2.15 24.14
N ASP A 390 9.09 1.88 25.27
CA ASP A 390 8.37 1.62 26.52
C ASP A 390 7.56 2.84 26.96
N ASP A 391 8.10 4.06 26.78
CA ASP A 391 7.37 5.29 27.06
C ASP A 391 6.15 5.46 26.14
N TYR A 392 6.23 5.12 24.85
CA TYR A 392 5.05 5.16 23.99
C TYR A 392 3.91 4.30 24.54
N ILE A 393 4.23 3.08 25.00
CA ILE A 393 3.25 2.15 25.57
C ILE A 393 2.75 2.70 26.92
N TYR A 394 3.65 3.14 27.79
CA TYR A 394 3.34 3.72 29.10
C TYR A 394 2.40 4.94 28.97
N GLN A 395 2.73 5.92 28.14
CA GLN A 395 1.92 7.11 27.93
C GLN A 395 0.55 6.74 27.31
N THR A 396 0.50 5.73 26.46
CA THR A 396 -0.76 5.23 25.89
C THR A 396 -1.66 4.61 26.96
N ILE A 397 -1.10 3.82 27.89
CA ILE A 397 -1.86 3.25 29.02
C ILE A 397 -2.30 4.35 29.99
N LYS A 398 -1.43 5.33 30.25
CA LYS A 398 -1.67 6.46 31.15
C LYS A 398 -2.76 7.40 30.66
N HIS A 399 -2.74 7.75 29.38
CA HIS A 399 -3.60 8.80 28.82
C HIS A 399 -4.74 8.26 27.95
N GLY A 400 -4.68 6.99 27.56
CA GLY A 400 -5.61 6.41 26.60
C GLY A 400 -5.58 7.13 25.24
N ARG A 401 -6.66 6.97 24.50
CA ARG A 401 -6.94 7.65 23.23
C ARG A 401 -8.38 8.16 23.24
N MET A 402 -8.51 9.47 23.35
CA MET A 402 -9.80 10.16 23.39
C MET A 402 -10.67 9.81 22.17
N GLY A 403 -11.96 9.58 22.40
CA GLY A 403 -12.88 9.19 21.33
C GLY A 403 -12.76 7.73 20.89
N THR A 404 -11.96 6.91 21.58
CA THR A 404 -11.86 5.46 21.35
C THR A 404 -12.22 4.66 22.62
N PRO A 405 -12.38 3.33 22.50
CA PRO A 405 -12.51 2.43 23.65
C PRO A 405 -11.24 2.36 24.53
N MET A 406 -10.06 2.71 24.01
CA MET A 406 -8.81 2.75 24.78
C MET A 406 -8.83 3.95 25.73
N LYS A 407 -9.39 3.80 26.93
CA LYS A 407 -9.41 4.84 27.98
C LYS A 407 -8.08 4.88 28.74
N PRO A 408 -7.83 5.92 29.56
CA PRO A 408 -6.80 5.86 30.60
C PRO A 408 -7.02 4.68 31.54
N PHE A 409 -5.96 3.98 31.91
CA PHE A 409 -6.01 2.90 32.92
C PHE A 409 -5.31 3.26 34.23
N MET A 410 -4.46 4.29 34.22
CA MET A 410 -3.67 4.69 35.39
C MET A 410 -4.37 5.70 36.30
N GLY A 411 -4.08 5.56 37.60
CA GLY A 411 -4.50 6.48 38.66
C GLY A 411 -6.01 6.54 38.89
N ALA A 412 -6.43 7.34 39.87
CA ALA A 412 -7.80 7.30 40.42
C ALA A 412 -8.93 7.58 39.40
N ARG A 413 -8.60 8.14 38.23
CA ARG A 413 -9.56 8.41 37.14
C ARG A 413 -9.44 7.44 35.97
N GLY A 414 -8.47 6.53 36.00
CA GLY A 414 -8.29 5.46 35.03
C GLY A 414 -9.18 4.26 35.33
N LEU A 415 -9.50 3.47 34.30
CA LEU A 415 -10.43 2.33 34.41
C LEU A 415 -10.01 1.27 35.43
N ALA A 416 -8.72 1.13 35.67
CA ALA A 416 -8.15 0.09 36.52
C ALA A 416 -7.39 0.64 37.72
N ASN A 417 -7.29 1.96 37.88
CA ASN A 417 -6.47 2.63 38.90
C ASN A 417 -5.03 2.06 38.98
N LEU A 418 -4.44 1.71 37.82
CA LEU A 418 -3.11 1.12 37.80
C LEU A 418 -2.06 2.11 38.30
N HIS A 419 -1.15 1.58 39.11
CA HIS A 419 0.06 2.24 39.57
C HIS A 419 1.19 2.08 38.54
N GLU A 420 2.25 2.87 38.70
CA GLU A 420 3.37 2.87 37.75
C GLU A 420 4.06 1.50 37.65
N ASP A 421 4.27 0.82 38.77
CA ASP A 421 4.90 -0.50 38.81
C ASP A 421 4.06 -1.55 38.07
N GLU A 422 2.73 -1.52 38.25
CA GLU A 422 1.79 -2.42 37.55
C GLU A 422 1.79 -2.20 36.04
N VAL A 423 1.92 -0.94 35.59
CA VAL A 423 2.05 -0.64 34.16
C VAL A 423 3.42 -1.08 33.63
N ASN A 424 4.48 -0.93 34.41
CA ASN A 424 5.79 -1.43 34.05
C ASN A 424 5.77 -2.96 33.89
N ASP A 425 5.11 -3.69 34.79
CA ASP A 425 4.92 -5.14 34.70
C ASP A 425 4.21 -5.55 33.41
N ILE A 426 3.11 -4.88 33.04
CA ILE A 426 2.39 -5.12 31.78
C ILE A 426 3.31 -4.89 30.57
N ILE A 427 4.11 -3.82 30.58
CA ILE A 427 5.05 -3.53 29.49
C ILE A 427 6.13 -4.62 29.41
N VAL A 428 6.69 -5.04 30.54
CA VAL A 428 7.69 -6.12 30.59
C VAL A 428 7.09 -7.45 30.11
N PHE A 429 5.83 -7.75 30.44
CA PHE A 429 5.10 -8.88 29.87
C PHE A 429 5.00 -8.78 28.34
N LEU A 430 4.58 -7.64 27.79
CA LEU A 430 4.54 -7.43 26.33
C LEU A 430 5.93 -7.60 25.69
N ARG A 431 7.00 -7.12 26.33
CA ARG A 431 8.38 -7.35 25.86
C ARG A 431 8.81 -8.81 25.92
N SER A 432 8.28 -9.59 26.86
CA SER A 432 8.61 -11.00 27.01
C SER A 432 8.03 -11.85 25.87
N ILE A 433 6.81 -11.56 25.41
CA ILE A 433 6.17 -12.30 24.31
C ILE A 433 6.84 -12.01 22.96
N GLN A 434 7.43 -10.83 22.78
CA GLN A 434 8.23 -10.50 21.59
C GLN A 434 9.41 -11.46 21.42
N LYS A 435 10.12 -11.80 22.51
CA LYS A 435 11.31 -12.65 22.48
C LYS A 435 11.01 -14.11 22.15
N VAL A 436 9.77 -14.55 22.34
CA VAL A 436 9.32 -15.93 22.10
C VAL A 436 8.90 -16.12 20.64
N THR A 437 8.53 -15.05 19.94
CA THR A 437 7.97 -15.07 18.58
C THR A 437 8.95 -14.58 17.50
N SER A 438 10.14 -14.14 17.90
CA SER A 438 11.21 -13.58 17.03
C SER A 438 12.23 -14.61 16.56
#